data_AF-A0AAE4DDT9-F1
#
_entry.id   AF-A0AAE4DDT9-F1
#
_cell.length_a   1.000
_cell.length_b   1.000
_cell.length_c   1.000
_cell.angle_alpha   90.00
_cell.angle_beta   90.00
_cell.angle_gamma   90.00
#
_symmetry.space_group_name_H-M   'P 1'
#
loop_
_entity.id
_entity.type
_entity.pdbx_description
1 polymer ?
#
loop_
_entity_poly.entity_id
_entity_poly.type
_entity_poly.pdbx_seq_one_letter_code
_entity_poly.pdbx_strand_id
1 'polypeptide(L)' 'MKNIFTFLLVASFFGIIGTSCSKCYDCSRSVVIEDSQGNPIDTTNSSEEVCTADEGEIDNREAEGYSCS' A
#
# COMPACT_ATOMS: atom_id res chain seq x y z
N MET A 1 6.62 28.59 -32.19
CA MET A 1 7.68 29.16 -31.35
C MET A 1 7.32 28.79 -29.90
N LYS A 2 7.94 27.75 -29.35
CA LYS A 2 9.08 27.86 -28.43
C LYS A 2 8.64 28.37 -27.04
N ASN A 3 8.26 27.41 -26.20
CA ASN A 3 8.71 27.17 -24.82
C ASN A 3 9.20 28.38 -24.02
N ILE A 4 8.65 28.59 -22.82
CA ILE A 4 9.41 28.79 -21.56
C ILE A 4 8.38 28.89 -20.40
N PHE A 5 8.24 27.87 -19.53
CA PHE A 5 8.93 27.77 -18.23
C PHE A 5 8.98 29.08 -17.44
N THR A 6 8.17 29.23 -16.39
CA THR A 6 8.49 29.88 -15.09
C THR A 6 7.28 29.66 -14.17
N PHE A 7 7.31 28.63 -13.31
CA PHE A 7 7.76 28.66 -11.91
C PHE A 7 6.72 29.26 -10.93
N LEU A 8 6.11 28.35 -10.18
CA LEU A 8 6.23 28.27 -8.71
C LEU A 8 5.63 29.42 -7.89
N LEU A 9 4.47 29.15 -7.25
CA LEU A 9 4.16 29.51 -5.86
C LEU A 9 2.70 29.16 -5.55
N VAL A 10 2.46 27.95 -5.05
CA VAL A 10 1.35 27.71 -4.13
C VAL A 10 1.96 27.07 -2.89
N ALA A 11 2.46 27.96 -2.02
CA ALA A 11 2.74 27.64 -0.64
C ALA A 11 1.42 27.44 0.11
N SER A 12 1.50 26.68 1.20
CA SER A 12 0.50 26.56 2.27
C SER A 12 -0.71 25.69 1.96
N PHE A 13 -0.59 24.40 2.25
CA PHE A 13 -1.54 23.78 3.18
C PHE A 13 -0.76 23.05 4.28
N PHE A 14 -0.86 23.63 5.47
CA PHE A 14 -0.75 23.00 6.79
C PHE A 14 -0.71 21.46 6.76
N GLY A 15 0.48 20.90 6.99
CA GLY A 15 0.67 19.51 7.36
C GLY A 15 1.18 19.38 8.79
N ILE A 16 0.59 20.12 9.74
CA ILE A 16 0.75 19.80 11.17
C ILE A 16 -0.26 18.68 11.46
N ILE A 17 0.02 17.48 10.95
CA ILE A 17 -0.72 16.27 11.33
C ILE A 17 0.11 15.65 12.45
N GLY A 18 -0.53 15.46 13.60
CA GLY A 18 0.13 15.09 14.84
C GLY A 18 1.00 13.85 14.70
N THR A 19 2.03 13.79 15.52
CA THR A 19 2.82 12.59 15.81
C THR A 19 1.92 11.48 16.42
N SER A 20 1.03 10.88 15.63
CA SER A 20 0.74 9.45 15.78
C SER A 20 1.86 8.73 15.07
N CYS A 21 2.67 7.98 15.79
CA CYS A 21 3.69 7.12 15.18
C CYS A 21 2.97 5.97 14.44
N SER A 22 2.31 6.25 13.32
CA SER A 22 1.80 5.22 12.43
C SER A 22 3.00 4.39 11.97
N LYS A 23 2.96 3.10 12.29
CA LYS A 23 3.95 2.14 11.80
C LYS A 23 3.56 1.79 10.38
N CYS A 24 4.55 1.68 9.50
CA CYS A 24 4.35 1.15 8.17
C CYS A 24 4.72 -0.32 8.17
N TYR A 25 3.81 -1.14 7.66
CA TYR A 25 3.95 -2.57 7.53
C TYR A 25 4.02 -2.93 6.05
N ASP A 26 4.95 -3.80 5.67
CA ASP A 26 4.95 -4.45 4.36
C ASP A 26 4.11 -5.71 4.47
N CYS A 27 2.92 -5.66 3.89
CA CYS A 27 1.96 -6.75 3.89
C CYS A 27 2.03 -7.49 2.56
N SER A 28 2.31 -8.79 2.59
CA SER A 28 2.40 -9.61 1.39
C SER A 28 1.58 -10.90 1.48
N ARG A 29 1.05 -11.36 0.35
CA ARG A 29 0.40 -12.67 0.23
C ARG A 29 0.74 -13.35 -1.08
N SER A 30 0.76 -14.68 -1.06
CA SER A 30 0.80 -15.49 -2.28
C SER A 30 -0.61 -15.75 -2.79
N VAL A 31 -0.86 -15.43 -4.04
CA VAL A 31 -2.11 -15.67 -4.75
C VAL A 31 -1.86 -16.74 -5.80
N VAL A 32 -2.61 -17.83 -5.71
CA VAL A 32 -2.61 -18.90 -6.73
C VAL A 32 -3.47 -18.44 -7.90
N ILE A 33 -2.90 -18.48 -9.10
CA ILE A 33 -3.63 -18.21 -10.34
C ILE A 33 -4.09 -19.56 -10.90
N GLU A 34 -5.38 -19.68 -11.12
CA GLU A 34 -6.01 -20.89 -11.63
C GLU A 34 -6.46 -20.71 -13.09
N ASP A 35 -6.50 -21.82 -13.85
CA ASP A 35 -7.12 -21.86 -15.16
C ASP A 35 -8.67 -21.86 -15.07
N SER A 36 -9.36 -21.86 -16.21
CA SER A 36 -10.83 -21.91 -16.25
C SER A 36 -11.46 -23.18 -15.67
N GLN A 37 -10.65 -24.20 -15.36
CA GLN A 37 -11.07 -25.47 -14.79
C GLN A 37 -10.73 -25.58 -13.29
N GLY A 38 -10.12 -24.53 -12.71
CA GLY A 38 -9.72 -24.48 -11.29
C GLY A 38 -8.39 -25.17 -11.00
N ASN A 39 -7.56 -25.46 -12.01
CA ASN A 39 -6.23 -26.01 -11.78
C ASN A 39 -5.21 -24.89 -11.55
N PRO A 40 -4.32 -25.00 -10.55
CA PRO A 40 -3.27 -24.01 -10.33
C PRO A 40 -2.27 -24.02 -11.48
N ILE A 41 -2.05 -22.86 -12.11
CA ILE A 41 -1.09 -22.68 -13.21
C ILE A 41 0.09 -21.78 -12.83
N ASP A 42 -0.08 -20.93 -11.81
CA ASP A 42 0.98 -20.06 -11.32
C ASP A 42 0.73 -19.63 -9.86
N THR A 43 1.75 -19.07 -9.22
CA THR A 43 1.65 -18.41 -7.92
C THR A 43 2.39 -17.08 -7.96
N THR A 44 1.64 -16.00 -7.73
CA THR A 44 2.16 -14.63 -7.71
C THR A 44 2.16 -14.09 -6.29
N ASN A 45 3.16 -13.30 -5.94
CA ASN A 45 3.17 -12.54 -4.70
C ASN A 45 2.60 -11.14 -4.93
N SER A 46 1.62 -10.76 -4.09
CA SER A 46 1.07 -9.42 -4.01
C SER A 46 1.55 -8.77 -2.73
N SER A 47 2.19 -7.60 -2.80
CA SER A 47 2.59 -6.82 -1.63
C SER A 47 1.99 -5.42 -1.65
N GLU A 48 1.72 -4.89 -0.46
CA GLU A 48 1.25 -3.52 -0.23
C GLU A 48 1.86 -2.95 1.06
N GLU A 49 2.15 -1.64 1.04
CA GLU A 49 2.60 -0.92 2.23
C GLU A 49 1.39 -0.29 2.92
N VAL A 50 1.21 -0.61 4.20
CA VAL A 50 0.11 -0.08 5.02
C VAL A 50 0.71 0.69 6.19
N CYS A 51 0.56 2.02 6.16
CA CYS A 51 0.98 2.89 7.25
C CYS A 51 -0.19 3.24 8.14
N THR A 52 -0.28 2.59 9.29
CA THR A 52 -1.41 2.74 10.21
C THR A 52 -0.95 2.78 11.67
N ALA A 53 -1.73 3.43 12.51
CA ALA A 53 -1.57 3.36 13.96
C ALA A 53 -2.58 2.40 14.61
N ASP A 54 -3.51 1.86 13.81
CA ASP A 54 -4.52 0.89 14.24
C ASP A 54 -4.03 -0.53 13.99
N GLU A 55 -3.69 -1.26 15.06
CA GLU A 55 -3.28 -2.67 14.95
C GLU A 55 -4.40 -3.56 14.39
N GLY A 56 -5.67 -3.17 14.57
CA GLY A 56 -6.81 -3.90 14.02
C GLY A 56 -6.85 -3.90 12.49
N GLU A 57 -6.29 -2.87 11.84
CA GLU A 57 -6.16 -2.86 10.38
C GLU A 57 -5.19 -3.95 9.92
N ILE A 58 -4.07 -4.15 10.64
CA ILE A 58 -3.11 -5.22 10.34
C ILE A 58 -3.70 -6.60 10.62
N ASP A 59 -4.37 -6.78 11.76
CA ASP A 59 -5.04 -8.04 12.10
C ASP A 59 -6.06 -8.46 11.03
N ASN A 60 -6.83 -7.49 10.50
CA ASN A 60 -7.79 -7.75 9.43
C ASN A 60 -7.09 -8.18 8.13
N ARG A 61 -5.97 -7.56 7.77
CA ARG A 61 -5.19 -7.96 6.58
C ARG A 61 -4.59 -9.35 6.76
N GLU A 62 -4.08 -9.66 7.95
CA GLU A 62 -3.57 -11.00 8.24
C GLU A 62 -4.68 -12.06 8.19
N ALA A 63 -5.89 -11.73 8.65
CA ALA A 63 -7.07 -12.58 8.50
C ALA A 63 -7.49 -12.79 7.03
N GLU A 64 -7.21 -11.84 6.15
CA GLU A 64 -7.38 -11.95 4.69
C GLU A 64 -6.25 -12.73 3.98
N GLY A 65 -5.29 -13.25 4.75
CA GLY A 65 -4.20 -14.09 4.26
C GLY A 65 -2.92 -13.32 3.90
N TYR A 66 -2.81 -12.06 4.29
CA TYR A 66 -1.53 -11.33 4.23
C TYR A 66 -0.62 -11.70 5.40
N SER A 67 0.67 -11.52 5.20
CA SER A 67 1.69 -11.54 6.25
C SER A 67 2.29 -10.14 6.28
N CYS A 68 2.14 -9.44 7.41
CA CYS A 68 2.59 -8.06 7.57
C CYS A 68 3.82 -7.97 8.47
N SER A 69 4.84 -7.20 8.07
CA SER A 69 6.09 -7.02 8.84
C SER A 69 6.57 -5.58 8.93
#